data_AF-A0AAP0P7A5-F1
#
_entry.id   AF-A0AAP0P7A5-F1
#
_cell.length_a   1.000
_cell.length_b   1.000
_cell.length_c   1.000
_cell.angle_alpha   90.00
_cell.angle_beta   90.00
_cell.angle_gamma   90.00
#
_symmetry.space_group_name_H-M   'P 1'
#
loop_
_entity.id
_entity.type
_entity.pdbx_description
1 polymer ?
#
loop_
_entity_poly.entity_id
_entity_poly.type
_entity_poly.pdbx_seq_one_letter_code
_entity_poly.pdbx_strand_id
1 'polypeptide(L)'
;MLGKSMKILEVDKRSLMLSSSLTVAVAVNGSRKSKCALKWALERFSDEGKVMFKLLHVRARIPTVPTPMGNYIPISQVRDDVAAAYKKEMEWKTSKRLLPHKQLCSEKKV
;
A
#
# COMPACT_ATOMS: atom_id res chain seq x y z
N MET A 1 35.43 -33.23 -36.89
CA MET A 1 35.23 -32.24 -35.80
C MET A 1 34.04 -31.36 -36.15
N LEU A 2 32.87 -31.61 -35.55
CA LEU A 2 31.66 -30.82 -35.79
C LEU A 2 31.71 -29.55 -34.92
N GLY A 3 31.90 -28.39 -35.57
CA GLY A 3 31.81 -27.09 -34.91
C GLY A 3 30.38 -26.81 -34.47
N LYS A 4 30.15 -26.78 -33.15
CA LYS A 4 28.91 -26.22 -32.57
C LYS A 4 28.90 -24.72 -32.82
N SER A 5 28.04 -24.29 -33.75
CA SER A 5 27.75 -22.87 -33.94
C SER A 5 26.97 -22.37 -32.71
N MET A 6 27.59 -21.45 -31.96
CA MET A 6 26.99 -20.80 -30.80
C MET A 6 26.06 -19.70 -31.31
N LYS A 7 24.74 -19.94 -31.24
CA LYS A 7 23.75 -18.92 -31.58
C LYS A 7 23.70 -17.90 -30.45
N ILE A 8 24.09 -16.67 -30.74
CA ILE A 8 23.87 -15.52 -29.85
C ILE A 8 22.38 -15.21 -29.92
N LEU A 9 21.65 -15.46 -28.82
CA LEU A 9 20.29 -14.98 -28.65
C LEU A 9 20.38 -13.49 -28.35
N GLU A 10 20.16 -12.67 -29.37
CA GLU A 10 19.93 -11.24 -29.21
C GLU A 10 18.54 -11.07 -28.58
N VAL A 11 18.51 -11.09 -27.26
CA VAL A 11 17.30 -10.81 -26.48
C VAL A 11 17.04 -9.31 -26.59
N ASP A 12 16.05 -8.94 -27.41
CA ASP A 12 15.58 -7.57 -27.51
C ASP A 12 15.26 -7.05 -26.10
N LYS A 13 15.86 -5.92 -25.70
CA LYS A 13 15.70 -5.33 -24.36
C LYS A 13 14.22 -5.07 -24.03
N ARG A 14 13.37 -4.93 -25.06
CA ARG A 14 11.91 -4.83 -24.92
C ARG A 14 11.27 -6.15 -24.48
N SER A 15 11.79 -7.30 -24.91
CA SER A 15 11.26 -8.62 -24.55
C SER A 15 11.52 -9.01 -23.07
N LEU A 16 12.59 -8.50 -22.46
CA LEU A 16 12.81 -8.64 -21.01
C LEU A 16 11.81 -7.79 -20.19
N MET A 17 11.44 -6.61 -20.72
CA MET A 17 10.47 -5.70 -20.10
C MET A 17 9.03 -6.24 -20.14
N LEU A 18 8.71 -7.13 -21.08
CA LEU A 18 7.39 -7.79 -21.14
C LEU A 18 7.11 -8.77 -19.98
N SER A 19 8.13 -9.14 -19.19
CA SER A 19 7.97 -10.03 -18.03
C SER A 19 8.09 -9.32 -16.68
N SER A 20 8.66 -8.11 -16.64
CA SER A 20 8.75 -7.32 -15.40
C SER A 20 7.41 -6.65 -15.13
N SER A 21 6.66 -7.16 -14.16
CA SER A 21 5.47 -6.48 -13.66
C SER A 21 5.86 -5.11 -13.09
N LEU A 22 5.25 -4.04 -13.62
CA LEU A 22 5.46 -2.69 -13.09
C LEU A 22 4.76 -2.60 -11.73
N THR A 23 5.46 -2.14 -10.70
CA THR A 23 4.85 -1.95 -9.37
C THR A 23 4.66 -0.46 -9.09
N VAL A 24 3.42 -0.04 -8.91
CA VAL A 24 3.08 1.35 -8.54
C VAL A 24 2.67 1.37 -7.08
N ALA A 25 3.48 2.02 -6.23
CA ALA A 25 3.16 2.21 -4.83
C ALA A 25 2.57 3.61 -4.58
N VAL A 26 1.40 3.69 -3.95
CA VAL A 26 0.73 4.96 -3.63
C VAL A 26 0.60 5.12 -2.12
N ALA A 27 1.17 6.20 -1.58
CA ALA A 27 1.00 6.55 -0.18
C ALA A 27 -0.40 7.11 0.08
N VAL A 28 -1.12 6.52 1.03
CA VAL A 28 -2.49 6.89 1.39
C VAL A 28 -2.62 7.18 2.88
N ASN A 29 -3.41 8.19 3.22
CA ASN A 29 -3.66 8.60 4.61
C ASN A 29 -5.17 8.76 4.91
N GLY A 30 -6.04 8.27 4.03
CA GLY A 30 -7.48 8.37 4.16
C GLY A 30 -8.06 9.74 3.77
N SER A 31 -7.24 10.72 3.36
CA SER A 31 -7.71 12.03 2.91
C SER A 31 -8.22 12.01 1.47
N ARG A 32 -9.06 13.00 1.12
CA ARG A 32 -9.50 13.22 -0.26
C ARG A 32 -8.32 13.43 -1.23
N LYS A 33 -7.28 14.15 -0.82
CA LYS A 33 -6.07 14.37 -1.65
C LYS A 33 -5.37 13.05 -2.00
N SER A 34 -5.19 12.17 -1.00
CA SER A 34 -4.61 10.84 -1.25
C SER A 34 -5.49 9.96 -2.15
N LYS A 35 -6.82 10.11 -2.10
CA LYS A 35 -7.75 9.43 -3.01
C LYS A 35 -7.59 9.93 -4.45
N CYS A 36 -7.44 11.25 -4.64
CA CYS A 36 -7.19 11.84 -5.96
C CYS A 36 -5.86 11.35 -6.55
N ALA A 37 -4.80 11.27 -5.74
CA ALA A 37 -3.51 10.73 -6.17
C ALA A 37 -3.61 9.26 -6.62
N LEU A 38 -4.34 8.44 -5.87
CA LEU A 38 -4.61 7.05 -6.26
C LEU A 38 -5.41 6.97 -7.56
N LYS A 39 -6.47 7.78 -7.70
CA LYS A 39 -7.28 7.83 -8.92
C LYS A 39 -6.43 8.20 -10.14
N TRP A 40 -5.59 9.23 -10.01
CA TRP A 40 -4.67 9.66 -11.06
C TRP A 40 -3.69 8.54 -11.44
N ALA A 41 -3.12 7.84 -10.45
CA ALA A 41 -2.19 6.74 -10.70
C ALA A 41 -2.88 5.58 -11.44
N LEU A 42 -4.10 5.22 -11.04
CA LEU A 42 -4.89 4.21 -11.75
C LEU A 42 -5.14 4.64 -13.20
N GLU A 43 -5.59 5.86 -13.44
CA GLU A 43 -5.84 6.39 -14.80
C GLU A 43 -4.59 6.45 -15.68
N ARG A 44 -3.39 6.60 -15.11
CA ARG A 44 -2.14 6.71 -15.88
C ARG A 44 -1.50 5.38 -16.18
N PHE A 45 -1.49 4.47 -15.20
CA PHE A 45 -0.74 3.23 -15.30
C PHE A 45 -1.62 2.01 -15.62
N SER A 46 -2.94 2.15 -15.70
CA SER A 46 -3.83 1.02 -16.08
C SER A 46 -3.60 0.49 -17.50
N ASP A 47 -3.05 1.31 -18.41
CA ASP A 47 -2.88 0.94 -19.81
C ASP A 47 -1.50 0.31 -20.12
N GLU A 48 -0.58 0.28 -19.14
CA GLU A 48 0.83 -0.13 -19.31
C GLU A 48 1.08 -1.66 -19.16
N GLY A 49 0.03 -2.48 -19.24
CA GLY A 49 0.14 -3.94 -19.14
C GLY A 49 0.01 -4.47 -17.71
N LYS A 50 0.87 -5.41 -17.29
CA LYS A 50 0.80 -6.04 -15.96
C LYS A 50 1.33 -5.11 -14.87
N VAL A 51 0.47 -4.22 -14.38
CA VAL A 51 0.79 -3.27 -13.30
C VAL A 51 0.21 -3.74 -11.97
N MET A 52 1.07 -3.90 -10.96
CA MET A 52 0.67 -4.20 -9.58
C MET A 52 0.60 -2.91 -8.77
N PHE A 53 -0.59 -2.56 -8.28
CA PHE A 53 -0.77 -1.42 -7.38
C PHE A 53 -0.60 -1.84 -5.92
N LYS A 54 0.22 -1.10 -5.18
CA LYS A 54 0.43 -1.28 -3.74
C LYS A 54 0.02 -0.01 -2.99
N LEU A 55 -0.89 -0.14 -2.04
CA LEU A 55 -1.29 0.97 -1.16
C LEU A 55 -0.42 0.96 0.10
N LEU A 56 0.30 2.06 0.36
CA LEU A 56 1.12 2.22 1.55
C LEU A 56 0.46 3.18 2.53
N HIS A 57 0.19 2.74 3.75
CA HIS A 57 -0.26 3.60 4.83
C HIS A 57 0.71 3.54 6.01
N VAL A 58 1.27 4.70 6.37
CA VAL A 58 2.16 4.82 7.53
C VAL A 58 1.33 5.09 8.77
N ARG A 59 1.35 4.18 9.75
CA ARG A 59 0.70 4.34 11.04
C ARG A 59 1.64 5.08 12.00
N ALA A 60 1.16 6.17 12.59
CA ALA A 60 1.88 6.83 13.67
C ALA A 60 1.94 5.92 14.91
N ARG A 61 3.05 5.98 15.64
CA ARG A 61 3.15 5.34 16.96
C ARG A 61 2.08 5.94 17.88
N ILE A 62 1.50 5.12 18.74
CA ILE A 62 0.52 5.55 19.75
C ILE A 62 1.28 5.75 21.07
N PRO A 63 1.69 6.99 21.43
CA PRO A 63 2.47 7.23 22.64
C PRO A 63 1.61 7.24 23.91
N THR A 64 0.32 7.54 23.77
CA THR A 64 -0.59 7.83 24.89
C THR A 64 -1.99 7.27 24.65
N VAL A 65 -2.72 7.05 25.73
CA VAL A 65 -4.13 6.64 25.74
C VAL A 65 -4.97 7.77 26.35
N PRO A 66 -6.09 8.19 25.73
CA PRO A 66 -7.00 9.17 26.30
C PRO A 66 -7.77 8.56 27.47
N THR A 67 -8.02 9.34 28.51
CA THR A 67 -8.92 8.95 29.60
C THR A 67 -10.31 9.58 29.41
N PRO A 68 -11.34 9.04 30.08
CA PRO A 68 -12.65 9.69 30.12
C PRO A 68 -12.65 11.12 30.69
N MET A 69 -11.62 11.49 31.46
CA MET A 69 -11.46 12.83 32.04
C MET A 69 -10.75 13.82 31.11
N GLY A 70 -10.45 13.41 29.87
CA GLY A 70 -9.89 14.29 28.85
C GLY A 70 -8.38 14.50 28.95
N ASN A 71 -7.69 13.86 29.92
CA ASN A 71 -6.23 13.82 29.95
C ASN A 71 -5.68 12.59 29.19
N TYR A 72 -4.37 12.59 28.96
CA TYR A 72 -3.65 11.51 28.26
C TYR A 72 -2.63 10.87 29.18
N ILE A 73 -2.59 9.54 29.18
CA ILE A 73 -1.64 8.76 29.98
C ILE A 73 -0.66 8.06 29.03
N PRO A 74 0.66 8.05 29.31
CA PRO A 74 1.62 7.28 28.54
C PRO A 74 1.22 5.81 28.44
N ILE A 75 1.31 5.22 27.25
CA ILE A 75 0.85 3.84 27.03
C ILE A 75 1.62 2.81 27.88
N SER A 76 2.84 3.14 28.32
CA SER A 76 3.65 2.32 29.23
C SER A 76 3.14 2.30 30.67
N GLN A 77 2.28 3.24 31.05
CA GLN A 77 1.65 3.32 32.37
C GLN A 77 0.22 2.77 32.37
N VAL A 78 -0.25 2.30 31.21
CA VAL A 78 -1.58 1.72 31.03
C VAL A 78 -1.45 0.21 31.08
N ARG A 79 -2.45 -0.47 31.68
CA ARG A 79 -2.52 -1.93 31.67
C ARG A 79 -2.49 -2.48 30.25
N ASP A 80 -1.83 -3.63 30.07
CA ASP A 80 -1.60 -4.22 28.76
C ASP A 80 -2.90 -4.52 27.99
N ASP A 81 -3.95 -4.96 28.69
CA ASP A 81 -5.26 -5.25 28.10
C ASP A 81 -5.92 -3.98 27.53
N VAL A 82 -5.88 -2.88 28.27
CA VAL A 82 -6.40 -1.59 27.84
C VAL A 82 -5.57 -1.02 26.69
N ALA A 83 -4.24 -1.11 26.78
CA ALA A 83 -3.33 -0.67 25.73
C ALA A 83 -3.55 -1.47 24.42
N ALA A 84 -3.75 -2.79 24.53
CA ALA A 84 -4.05 -3.66 23.39
C ALA A 84 -5.41 -3.33 22.77
N ALA A 85 -6.45 -3.14 23.59
CA ALA A 85 -7.78 -2.75 23.12
C ALA A 85 -7.75 -1.41 22.37
N TYR A 86 -7.05 -0.41 22.92
CA TYR A 86 -6.93 0.91 22.28
C TYR A 86 -6.15 0.85 20.96
N LYS A 87 -5.04 0.11 20.92
CA LYS A 87 -4.31 -0.14 19.65
C LYS A 87 -5.26 -0.75 18.61
N LYS A 88 -5.99 -1.82 18.96
CA LYS A 88 -6.94 -2.47 18.06
C LYS A 88 -8.03 -1.53 17.56
N GLU A 89 -8.55 -0.66 18.42
CA GLU A 89 -9.54 0.35 18.04
C GLU A 89 -8.97 1.33 16.99
N MET A 90 -7.76 1.83 17.20
CA MET A 90 -7.09 2.76 16.27
C MET A 90 -6.80 2.08 14.92
N GLU A 91 -6.41 0.81 14.93
CA GLU A 91 -6.22 0.01 13.71
C GLU A 91 -7.53 -0.21 12.95
N TRP A 92 -8.62 -0.48 13.68
CA TRP A 92 -9.95 -0.63 13.11
C TRP A 92 -10.44 0.68 12.48
N LYS A 93 -10.32 1.80 13.19
CA LYS A 93 -10.66 3.16 12.68
C LYS A 93 -9.88 3.46 11.40
N THR A 94 -8.59 3.15 11.40
CA THR A 94 -7.72 3.34 10.23
C THR A 94 -8.16 2.45 9.06
N SER A 95 -8.41 1.17 9.30
CA SER A 95 -8.86 0.22 8.27
C SER A 95 -10.19 0.64 7.65
N LYS A 96 -11.13 1.12 8.46
CA LYS A 96 -12.41 1.66 7.99
C LYS A 96 -12.21 2.91 7.14
N ARG A 97 -11.30 3.81 7.53
CA ARG A 97 -10.97 5.02 6.77
C ARG A 97 -10.32 4.73 5.41
N LEU A 98 -9.51 3.67 5.32
CA LEU A 98 -8.81 3.27 4.09
C LEU A 98 -9.65 2.36 3.18
N LEU A 99 -10.80 1.86 3.64
CA LEU A 99 -11.69 1.00 2.87
C LEU A 99 -12.05 1.60 1.48
N PRO A 100 -12.36 2.90 1.34
CA PRO A 100 -12.68 3.48 0.04
C PRO A 100 -11.51 3.46 -0.96
N HIS A 101 -10.26 3.50 -0.47
CA HIS A 101 -9.07 3.39 -1.32
C HIS A 101 -8.91 1.98 -1.86
N LYS A 102 -9.19 0.96 -1.03
CA LYS A 102 -9.18 -0.45 -1.46
C LYS A 102 -10.27 -0.73 -2.49
N GLN A 103 -11.49 -0.22 -2.27
CA GLN A 103 -12.61 -0.36 -3.20
C GLN A 103 -12.27 0.22 -4.58
N LEU A 104 -11.60 1.37 -4.63
CA LEU A 104 -11.18 2.01 -5.87
C LEU A 104 -10.24 1.13 -6.72
N CYS A 105 -9.37 0.35 -6.08
CA CYS A 105 -8.52 -0.62 -6.78
C CYS A 105 -9.36 -1.80 -7.31
N SER A 106 -10.26 -2.35 -6.48
CA SER A 106 -11.13 -3.47 -6.88
C SER A 106 -12.06 -3.14 -8.04
N GLU A 107 -12.62 -1.93 -8.09
CA GLU A 107 -13.47 -1.44 -9.19
C GLU A 107 -12.73 -1.38 -10.53
N LYS A 108 -11.41 -1.17 -10.52
CA LYS A 108 -10.58 -1.06 -11.72
C LYS A 108 -9.98 -2.39 -12.21
N LYS A 109 -10.34 -3.53 -11.58
CA LYS A 109 -9.81 -4.87 -11.91
C LYS A 109 -8.28 -4.94 -12.04
N VAL A 110 -7.58 -4.19 -11.19
CA VAL A 110 -6.12 -4.27 -10.98
C VAL A 110 -5.78 -5.17 -9.81
#